data_AF-A0A966F699-F1
#
_entry.id   AF-A0A966F699-F1
#
_cell.length_a   1.000
_cell.length_b   1.000
_cell.length_c   1.000
_cell.angle_alpha   90.00
_cell.angle_beta   90.00
_cell.angle_gamma   90.00
#
_symmetry.space_group_name_H-M   'P 1'
#
loop_
_entity.id
_entity.type
_entity.pdbx_description
1 polymer ?
#
loop_
_entity_poly.entity_id
_entity_poly.type
_entity_poly.pdbx_seq_one_letter_code
_entity_poly.pdbx_strand_id
1 'polypeptide(L)' 'KEMLGRTPDSIIACKPLKDGVIADYKTTEAMLQYFINKALGGIHFFRPEVMVAVPAGITSTERKAV' A
#
# COMPACT_ATOMS: atom_id res chain seq x y z
N LYS A 1 6.33 5.23 13.39
CA LYS A 1 6.05 4.10 14.33
C LYS A 1 5.11 4.50 15.48
N GLU A 2 4.38 5.62 15.37
CA GLU A 2 3.70 6.24 16.51
C GLU A 2 2.50 5.44 17.04
N MET A 3 1.85 4.64 16.19
CA MET A 3 0.66 3.87 16.56
C MET A 3 0.93 2.38 16.82
N LEU A 4 2.10 1.83 16.44
CA LEU A 4 2.38 0.41 16.64
C LEU A 4 2.54 0.11 18.14
N GLY A 5 1.64 -0.73 18.68
CA GLY A 5 1.58 -1.05 20.12
C GLY A 5 1.00 0.07 20.99
N ARG A 6 0.40 1.10 20.38
CA ARG A 6 -0.23 2.25 21.06
C ARG A 6 -1.65 2.54 20.55
N THR A 7 -2.26 1.57 19.85
CA THR A 7 -3.62 1.68 19.37
C THR A 7 -4.64 1.28 20.44
N PRO A 8 -5.74 2.03 20.62
CA PRO A 8 -6.89 1.56 21.40
C PRO A 8 -7.58 0.39 20.71
N ASP A 9 -8.40 -0.38 21.44
CA ASP A 9 -9.04 -1.62 20.94
C ASP A 9 -9.88 -1.46 19.66
N SER A 10 -10.31 -0.23 19.34
CA SER A 10 -11.09 0.09 18.14
C SER A 10 -10.25 0.31 16.87
N ILE A 11 -8.93 0.47 16.99
CA ILE A 11 -8.04 0.75 15.85
C ILE A 11 -6.96 -0.34 15.79
N ILE A 12 -6.71 -0.86 14.60
CA ILE A 12 -5.67 -1.87 14.39
C ILE A 12 -4.60 -1.28 13.48
N ALA A 13 -3.38 -1.14 14.00
CA ALA A 13 -2.22 -0.77 13.19
C ALA A 13 -1.70 -2.01 12.46
N CYS A 14 -1.92 -2.07 11.15
CA CYS A 14 -1.47 -3.16 10.29
C CYS A 14 -0.36 -2.70 9.32
N LYS A 15 0.46 -3.66 8.87
CA LYS A 15 1.48 -3.46 7.83
C LYS A 15 1.14 -4.39 6.66
N PRO A 16 0.44 -3.91 5.61
CA PRO A 16 -0.13 -4.77 4.58
C PRO A 16 0.89 -5.28 3.55
N LEU A 17 2.10 -4.71 3.54
CA LEU A 17 3.24 -5.15 2.75
C LEU A 17 4.35 -5.66 3.66
N LYS A 18 4.82 -6.90 3.46
CA LYS A 18 5.97 -7.45 4.17
C LYS A 18 6.90 -8.13 3.17
N ASP A 19 8.18 -7.76 3.18
CA ASP A 19 9.20 -8.29 2.27
C ASP A 19 8.82 -8.18 0.78
N GLY A 20 8.02 -7.17 0.44
CA GLY A 20 7.48 -6.89 -0.89
C GLY A 20 6.38 -7.83 -1.37
N VAL A 21 5.83 -8.63 -0.47
CA VAL A 21 4.63 -9.44 -0.70
C VAL A 21 3.42 -8.72 -0.12
N ILE A 22 2.31 -8.77 -0.86
CA ILE A 22 1.01 -8.27 -0.44
C ILE A 22 0.38 -9.29 0.51
N ALA A 23 0.26 -8.93 1.78
CA ALA A 23 -0.38 -9.77 2.80
C ALA A 23 -1.91 -9.64 2.80
N ASP A 24 -2.42 -8.47 2.42
CA ASP A 24 -3.86 -8.20 2.26
C ASP A 24 -4.06 -7.22 1.11
N TYR A 25 -4.81 -7.66 0.10
CA TYR A 25 -5.12 -6.87 -1.10
C TYR A 25 -5.93 -5.62 -0.78
N LYS A 26 -7.02 -5.73 0.01
CA LYS A 26 -7.94 -4.61 0.25
C LYS A 26 -7.26 -3.51 1.05
N THR A 27 -6.50 -3.90 2.07
CA THR A 27 -5.75 -2.97 2.90
C THR A 27 -4.60 -2.32 2.12
N THR A 28 -3.92 -3.08 1.25
CA THR A 28 -2.86 -2.52 0.38
C THR A 28 -3.43 -1.55 -0.64
N GLU A 29 -4.56 -1.87 -1.28
CA GLU A 29 -5.24 -1.00 -2.25
C GLU A 29 -5.60 0.36 -1.62
N ALA A 30 -6.26 0.33 -0.46
CA ALA A 30 -6.62 1.54 0.28
C ALA A 30 -5.38 2.37 0.66
N MET A 31 -4.29 1.70 1.08
CA MET A 31 -3.02 2.36 1.40
C MET A 31 -2.40 3.03 0.17
N LEU A 32 -2.33 2.33 -0.96
CA LEU A 32 -1.78 2.87 -2.21
C LEU A 32 -2.62 4.05 -2.71
N GLN A 33 -3.95 3.90 -2.73
CA GLN A 33 -4.86 4.97 -3.12
C GLN A 33 -4.69 6.21 -2.23
N TYR A 34 -4.54 6.03 -0.92
CA TYR A 34 -4.25 7.13 0.00
C TYR A 34 -2.95 7.85 -0.36
N PHE A 35 -1.85 7.13 -0.58
CA PHE A 35 -0.56 7.75 -0.88
C PHE A 35 -0.51 8.40 -2.27
N ILE A 36 -1.12 7.79 -3.28
CA ILE A 36 -1.22 8.36 -4.63
C ILE A 36 -2.01 9.68 -4.57
N ASN A 37 -3.18 9.67 -3.94
CA ASN A 37 -4.00 10.88 -3.78
C ASN A 37 -3.29 11.95 -2.94
N LYS A 38 -2.56 11.55 -1.91
CA LYS A 38 -1.77 12.47 -1.08
C LYS A 38 -0.62 13.12 -1.84
N ALA A 39 0.04 12.38 -2.75
CA ALA A 39 1.16 12.87 -3.52
C ALA A 39 0.72 13.79 -4.68
N LEU A 40 -0.39 13.47 -5.35
CA LEU A 40 -0.86 14.16 -6.55
C LEU A 40 -1.85 15.30 -6.27
N GLY A 41 -2.49 15.31 -5.09
CA GLY A 41 -3.49 16.31 -4.72
C GLY A 41 -4.91 15.94 -5.15
N GLY A 42 -5.91 16.64 -4.59
CA GLY A 42 -7.32 16.23 -4.65
C GLY A 42 -8.01 16.26 -6.02
N ILE A 43 -7.41 16.88 -7.05
CA ILE A 43 -7.98 16.96 -8.40
C ILE A 43 -6.92 16.53 -9.42
N HIS A 44 -7.17 15.42 -10.08
CA HIS A 44 -6.33 14.88 -11.14
C HIS A 44 -6.95 15.20 -12.49
N PHE A 45 -6.36 16.13 -13.25
CA PHE A 45 -6.77 16.39 -14.64
C PHE A 45 -6.29 15.30 -15.62
N PHE A 46 -5.38 14.43 -15.18
CA PHE A 46 -4.73 13.40 -15.99
C PHE A 46 -4.58 12.10 -15.17
N ARG A 47 -4.65 10.95 -15.85
CA ARG A 47 -4.39 9.65 -15.22
C ARG A 47 -2.88 9.51 -15.00
N PRO A 48 -2.41 9.36 -13.75
CA PRO A 48 -0.98 9.20 -13.48
C PRO A 48 -0.50 7.82 -13.96
N GLU A 49 0.66 7.79 -14.62
CA GLU A 49 1.42 6.55 -14.79
C GLU A 49 2.26 6.29 -13.54
N VAL A 50 2.12 5.10 -12.95
CA VAL A 50 2.76 4.75 -11.69
C VAL A 50 3.73 3.61 -11.92
N MET A 51 4.98 3.79 -11.47
CA MET A 51 6.00 2.76 -11.46
C MET A 51 6.17 2.23 -10.02
N VAL A 52 6.03 0.93 -9.83
CA VAL A 52 6.19 0.27 -8.53
C VAL A 52 7.43 -0.62 -8.55
N ALA A 53 8.36 -0.38 -7.64
CA ALA A 53 9.51 -1.25 -7.43
C ALA A 53 9.10 -2.43 -6.53
N VAL A 54 9.33 -3.65 -7.02
CA VAL A 54 9.10 -4.90 -6.27
C VAL A 54 10.44 -5.61 -6.04
N PRO A 55 10.64 -6.30 -4.90
CA PRO A 55 11.89 -7.02 -4.66
C PRO A 55 12.09 -8.19 -5.61
N ALA A 56 13.36 -8.52 -5.87
CA ALA A 56 13.76 -9.50 -6.88
C ALA A 56 13.27 -10.95 -6.61
N GLY A 57 12.90 -11.27 -5.36
CA GLY A 57 12.44 -12.60 -4.94
C GLY A 57 10.92 -12.84 -5.05
N ILE A 58 10.17 -11.92 -5.67
CA ILE A 58 8.71 -12.00 -5.79
C ILE A 58 8.28 -13.06 -6.82
N THR A 59 7.27 -13.86 -6.49
CA THR A 59 6.70 -14.84 -7.43
C THR A 59 5.87 -14.13 -8.52
N SER A 60 5.65 -14.80 -9.65
CA SER A 60 4.88 -14.23 -10.78
C SER A 60 3.42 -13.90 -10.40
N THR A 61 2.84 -14.66 -9.47
CA THR A 61 1.53 -14.39 -8.89
C THR A 61 1.51 -13.13 -8.03
N GLU A 62 2.54 -12.94 -7.20
CA GLU A 62 2.68 -11.75 -6.37
C GLU A 62 3.04 -10.51 -7.19
N ARG A 63 3.74 -10.64 -8.32
CA ARG A 63 3.97 -9.52 -9.25
C ARG A 63 2.67 -9.05 -9.92
N LYS A 64 1.74 -9.96 -10.22
CA LYS A 64 0.45 -9.64 -10.87
C LYS A 64 -0.56 -9.00 -9.91
N ALA A 65 -0.31 -9.18 -8.62
CA ALA A 65 -1.06 -8.58 -7.52
C ALA A 65 -0.70 -7.09 -7.29
N VAL A 66 0.45 -6.67 -7.82
CA VAL A 66 1.01 -5.31 -7.72
C VAL A 66 0.64 -4.49 -8.95
#